data_AF-A0A6L4Z4I4-F1
#
_entry.id   AF-A0A6L4Z4I4-F1
#
_cell.length_a   1.000
_cell.length_b   1.000
_cell.length_c   1.000
_cell.angle_alpha   90.00
_cell.angle_beta   90.00
_cell.angle_gamma   90.00
#
_symmetry.space_group_name_H-M   'P 1'
#
loop_
_entity.id
_entity.type
_entity.pdbx_description
1 polymer ?
#
loop_
_entity_poly.entity_id
_entity_poly.type
_entity_poly.pdbx_seq_one_letter_code
_entity_poly.pdbx_strand_id
1 'polypeptide(L)'
;MPLFINCSFLKQSVYRLLLVSIVLLFNSQLSATIYYVSATGSDANSGTSTSAPWKTLARVNSFTPKAGDQILFKRGDSWFGTINVNASGTSASPIIYGAWGDGANPVISGFTTITGWTNEGGGVYSKTLTVESNPDIVTINGVQYAM
;
A
#
# COMPACT_ATOMS: atom_id res chain seq x y z
N MET A 1 -52.55 -49.46 -4.86
CA MET A 1 -51.13 -49.88 -4.84
C MET A 1 -50.34 -48.75 -4.17
N PRO A 2 -49.96 -48.85 -2.89
CA PRO A 2 -49.38 -47.70 -2.19
C PRO A 2 -47.91 -47.50 -2.63
N LEU A 3 -47.57 -46.26 -3.00
CA LEU A 3 -46.18 -45.85 -3.24
C LEU A 3 -45.45 -45.81 -1.89
N PHE A 4 -44.57 -46.77 -1.65
CA PHE A 4 -43.62 -46.69 -0.55
C PHE A 4 -42.50 -45.72 -0.95
N ILE A 5 -42.59 -44.47 -0.48
CA ILE A 5 -41.48 -43.52 -0.57
C ILE A 5 -40.41 -43.98 0.43
N ASN A 6 -39.29 -44.45 -0.11
CA ASN A 6 -38.20 -45.00 0.69
C ASN A 6 -37.49 -43.87 1.46
N CYS A 7 -37.58 -43.90 2.80
CA CYS A 7 -37.02 -42.88 3.70
C CYS A 7 -35.49 -42.70 3.55
N SER A 8 -34.79 -43.73 3.04
CA SER A 8 -33.35 -43.64 2.73
C SER A 8 -33.05 -42.67 1.57
N PHE A 9 -33.93 -42.58 0.56
CA PHE A 9 -33.79 -41.63 -0.55
C PHE A 9 -34.01 -40.18 -0.10
N LEU A 10 -34.97 -39.95 0.80
CA LEU A 10 -35.19 -38.61 1.38
C LEU A 10 -33.96 -38.15 2.16
N LYS A 11 -33.38 -39.00 3.01
CA LYS A 11 -32.16 -38.66 3.77
C LYS A 11 -30.97 -38.36 2.84
N GLN A 12 -30.78 -39.15 1.79
CA GLN A 12 -29.66 -38.97 0.85
C GLN A 12 -29.78 -37.67 0.01
N SER A 13 -31.00 -37.28 -0.38
CA SER A 13 -31.27 -36.01 -1.04
C SER A 13 -31.07 -34.80 -0.12
N VAL A 14 -31.43 -34.92 1.16
CA VAL A 14 -31.22 -33.87 2.16
C VAL A 14 -29.72 -33.68 2.46
N TYR A 15 -28.94 -34.77 2.60
CA TYR A 15 -27.48 -34.68 2.76
C TYR A 15 -26.78 -34.06 1.54
N ARG A 16 -27.24 -34.38 0.32
CA ARG A 16 -26.73 -33.75 -0.91
C ARG A 16 -27.02 -32.25 -0.95
N LEU A 17 -28.24 -31.85 -0.59
CA LEU A 17 -28.62 -30.43 -0.50
C LEU A 17 -27.84 -29.69 0.59
N LEU A 18 -27.59 -30.33 1.75
CA LEU A 18 -26.83 -29.75 2.86
C LEU A 18 -25.33 -29.59 2.55
N LEU A 19 -24.75 -30.53 1.78
CA LEU A 19 -23.37 -30.45 1.29
C LEU A 19 -23.19 -29.33 0.26
N VAL A 20 -24.13 -29.17 -0.67
CA VAL A 20 -24.08 -28.11 -1.69
C VAL A 20 -24.22 -26.72 -1.07
N SER A 21 -25.10 -26.55 -0.07
CA SER A 21 -25.26 -25.26 0.63
C SER A 21 -24.06 -24.91 1.50
N ILE A 22 -23.40 -25.88 2.13
CA ILE A 22 -22.12 -25.67 2.83
C ILE A 22 -21.03 -25.20 1.87
N VAL A 23 -20.88 -25.83 0.69
CA VAL A 23 -19.87 -25.42 -0.31
C VAL A 23 -20.12 -24.02 -0.86
N LEU A 24 -21.38 -23.60 -1.01
CA LEU A 24 -21.73 -22.25 -1.46
C LEU A 24 -21.43 -21.17 -0.40
N LEU A 25 -21.53 -21.50 0.89
CA LEU A 25 -21.23 -20.59 2.02
C LEU A 25 -19.72 -20.36 2.23
N PHE A 26 -18.84 -21.15 1.60
CA PHE A 26 -17.37 -21.00 1.66
C PHE A 26 -16.78 -20.12 0.55
N ASN A 27 -17.61 -19.46 -0.27
CA ASN A 27 -17.11 -18.47 -1.24
C ASN A 27 -16.89 -17.12 -0.55
N SER A 28 -15.93 -17.06 0.38
CA SER A 28 -15.39 -15.77 0.82
C SER A 28 -14.62 -15.17 -0.36
N GLN A 29 -15.24 -14.24 -1.06
CA GLN A 29 -14.64 -13.53 -2.18
C GLN A 29 -13.47 -12.69 -1.67
N LEU A 30 -12.27 -13.27 -1.65
CA LEU A 30 -11.00 -12.55 -1.45
C LEU A 30 -10.75 -11.70 -2.71
N SER A 31 -11.44 -10.56 -2.80
CA SER A 31 -11.17 -9.59 -3.85
C SER A 31 -9.96 -8.77 -3.45
N ALA A 32 -8.86 -8.95 -4.18
CA ALA A 32 -7.73 -8.03 -4.14
C ALA A 32 -8.19 -6.61 -4.51
N THR A 33 -7.79 -5.62 -3.72
CA THR A 33 -8.09 -4.20 -4.00
C THR A 33 -6.82 -3.48 -4.43
N ILE A 34 -6.95 -2.60 -5.42
CA ILE A 34 -5.86 -1.72 -5.85
C ILE A 34 -6.10 -0.35 -5.23
N TYR A 35 -5.08 0.13 -4.51
CA TYR A 35 -5.03 1.46 -3.92
C TYR A 35 -4.02 2.32 -4.68
N TYR A 36 -4.39 3.56 -4.96
CA TYR A 36 -3.60 4.52 -5.73
C TYR A 36 -3.13 5.65 -4.81
N VAL A 37 -1.85 6.01 -4.97
CA VAL A 37 -1.20 7.10 -4.24
C VAL A 37 -0.64 8.10 -5.26
N SER A 38 -0.86 9.39 -5.06
CA SER A 38 -0.30 10.48 -5.87
C SER A 38 -0.05 11.72 -5.02
N ALA A 39 1.04 12.43 -5.26
CA ALA A 39 1.39 13.67 -4.56
C ALA A 39 0.33 14.78 -4.72
N THR A 40 -0.49 14.73 -5.78
CA THR A 40 -1.61 15.64 -6.02
C THR A 40 -2.97 15.10 -5.52
N GLY A 41 -2.99 13.95 -4.84
CA GLY A 41 -4.19 13.32 -4.30
C GLY A 41 -4.72 13.96 -3.02
N SER A 42 -5.59 13.21 -2.32
CA SER A 42 -6.13 13.59 -1.00
C SER A 42 -6.28 12.35 -0.10
N ASP A 43 -5.86 12.44 1.16
CA ASP A 43 -6.00 11.35 2.13
C ASP A 43 -7.44 11.13 2.60
N ALA A 44 -8.35 12.04 2.25
CA ALA A 44 -9.79 11.86 2.45
C ALA A 44 -10.42 10.93 1.38
N ASN A 45 -9.70 10.63 0.29
CA ASN A 45 -10.20 9.76 -0.75
C ASN A 45 -10.23 8.28 -0.31
N SER A 46 -11.04 7.47 -0.99
CA SER A 46 -11.02 6.01 -0.79
C SER A 46 -9.70 5.37 -1.22
N GLY A 47 -8.97 6.00 -2.14
CA GLY A 47 -7.74 5.46 -2.73
C GLY A 47 -7.99 4.38 -3.77
N THR A 48 -9.23 3.96 -4.04
CA THR A 48 -9.56 2.81 -4.89
C THR A 48 -9.75 3.15 -6.38
N SER A 49 -9.46 4.39 -6.78
CA SER A 49 -9.53 4.87 -8.17
C SER A 49 -8.36 5.81 -8.46
N THR A 50 -7.87 5.80 -9.70
CA THR A 50 -6.85 6.72 -10.20
C THR A 50 -7.28 8.19 -10.15
N SER A 51 -8.59 8.47 -10.18
CA SER A 51 -9.15 9.82 -10.03
C SER A 51 -9.28 10.30 -8.59
N ALA A 52 -9.19 9.38 -7.62
CA ALA A 52 -9.29 9.67 -6.19
C ALA A 52 -8.18 8.94 -5.40
N PRO A 53 -6.90 9.23 -5.67
CA PRO A 53 -5.78 8.59 -4.98
C PRO A 53 -5.57 9.21 -3.58
N TRP A 54 -4.97 8.45 -2.68
CA TRP A 54 -4.37 8.97 -1.45
C TRP A 54 -3.18 9.88 -1.77
N LYS A 55 -2.79 10.70 -0.79
CA LYS A 55 -1.73 11.70 -0.96
C LYS A 55 -0.42 11.31 -0.28
N THR A 56 -0.48 10.87 0.97
CA THR A 56 0.70 10.81 1.84
C THR A 56 1.13 9.40 2.20
N LEU A 57 2.42 9.25 2.54
CA LEU A 57 2.93 8.02 3.17
C LEU A 57 2.30 7.77 4.55
N ALA A 58 1.92 8.83 5.27
CA ALA A 58 1.22 8.69 6.55
C ALA A 58 -0.11 7.93 6.37
N ARG A 59 -0.86 8.24 5.32
CA ARG A 59 -2.09 7.49 5.01
C ARG A 59 -1.80 6.04 4.66
N VAL A 60 -0.78 5.78 3.83
CA VAL A 60 -0.34 4.42 3.47
C VAL A 60 0.03 3.62 4.73
N ASN A 61 0.84 4.21 5.63
CA ASN A 61 1.30 3.56 6.86
C ASN A 61 0.18 3.37 7.91
N SER A 62 -0.91 4.13 7.83
CA SER A 62 -2.10 3.94 8.68
C SER A 62 -3.01 2.80 8.20
N PHE A 63 -2.83 2.36 6.95
CA PHE A 63 -3.65 1.35 6.31
C PHE A 63 -3.01 -0.03 6.44
N THR A 64 -3.81 -1.03 6.80
CA THR A 64 -3.36 -2.42 6.87
C THR A 64 -3.89 -3.18 5.63
N PRO A 65 -3.05 -3.40 4.60
CA PRO A 65 -3.45 -4.16 3.42
C PRO A 65 -3.70 -5.64 3.74
N LYS A 66 -4.57 -6.28 2.94
CA LYS A 66 -4.87 -7.71 2.99
C LYS A 66 -4.12 -8.46 1.90
N ALA A 67 -3.97 -9.77 2.07
CA ALA A 67 -3.36 -10.64 1.07
C ALA A 67 -4.01 -10.43 -0.32
N GLY A 68 -3.18 -10.16 -1.34
CA GLY A 68 -3.60 -9.84 -2.70
C GLY A 68 -3.72 -8.34 -3.01
N ASP A 69 -3.79 -7.46 -2.02
CA ASP A 69 -3.92 -6.02 -2.25
C ASP A 69 -2.68 -5.41 -2.90
N GLN A 70 -2.90 -4.33 -3.65
CA GLN A 70 -1.83 -3.55 -4.29
C GLN A 70 -1.90 -2.10 -3.85
N ILE A 71 -0.76 -1.50 -3.55
CA ILE A 71 -0.59 -0.07 -3.26
C ILE A 71 0.34 0.49 -4.32
N LEU A 72 -0.23 1.25 -5.25
CA LEU A 72 0.46 1.76 -6.43
C LEU A 72 0.74 3.25 -6.28
N PHE A 73 2.02 3.62 -6.39
CA PHE A 73 2.49 5.00 -6.37
C PHE A 73 2.56 5.56 -7.78
N LYS A 74 2.05 6.78 -7.97
CA LYS A 74 2.03 7.41 -9.29
C LYS A 74 3.46 7.70 -9.77
N ARG A 75 3.76 7.32 -11.00
CA ARG A 75 5.02 7.64 -11.67
C ARG A 75 5.23 9.16 -11.77
N GLY A 76 6.49 9.57 -11.66
CA GLY A 76 6.90 10.98 -11.61
C GLY A 76 6.73 11.67 -10.25
N ASP A 77 5.94 11.10 -9.33
CA ASP A 77 5.78 11.66 -7.99
C ASP A 77 6.92 11.24 -7.05
N SER A 78 7.17 12.06 -6.02
CA SER A 78 8.19 11.82 -5.01
C SER A 78 7.62 12.00 -3.60
N TRP A 79 8.01 11.11 -2.69
CA TRP A 79 7.67 11.16 -1.28
C TRP A 79 8.93 11.08 -0.41
N PHE A 80 8.90 11.75 0.74
CA PHE A 80 9.96 11.70 1.74
C PHE A 80 9.47 10.98 2.99
N GLY A 81 10.26 10.03 3.48
CA GLY A 81 9.94 9.17 4.62
C GLY A 81 10.02 7.68 4.31
N THR A 82 9.33 6.88 5.11
CA THR A 82 9.44 5.41 5.12
C THR A 82 8.08 4.77 4.91
N ILE A 83 8.04 3.64 4.19
CA ILE A 83 6.89 2.74 4.18
C ILE A 83 7.06 1.73 5.30
N ASN A 84 6.06 1.63 6.18
CA ASN A 84 6.02 0.64 7.25
C ASN A 84 5.20 -0.57 6.79
N VAL A 85 5.87 -1.67 6.49
CA VAL A 85 5.20 -2.92 6.07
C VAL A 85 4.86 -3.73 7.31
N ASN A 86 3.62 -3.60 7.79
CA ASN A 86 3.10 -4.26 9.00
C ASN A 86 2.15 -5.44 8.72
N ALA A 87 1.96 -5.79 7.44
CA ALA A 87 1.11 -6.87 6.99
C ALA A 87 1.85 -7.79 6.01
N SER A 88 1.40 -9.02 5.87
CA SER A 88 1.96 -10.00 4.94
C SER A 88 0.86 -10.67 4.13
N GLY A 89 1.13 -10.84 2.84
CA GLY A 89 0.31 -11.68 1.96
C GLY A 89 0.68 -13.16 2.06
N THR A 90 0.14 -13.95 1.15
CA THR A 90 0.55 -15.35 0.95
C THR A 90 1.34 -15.49 -0.34
N SER A 91 2.00 -16.62 -0.57
CA SER A 91 2.65 -16.89 -1.86
C SER A 91 1.66 -16.86 -3.04
N ALA A 92 0.41 -17.28 -2.82
CA ALA A 92 -0.65 -17.23 -3.82
C ALA A 92 -1.30 -15.85 -3.97
N SER A 93 -1.15 -14.98 -2.97
CA SER A 93 -1.77 -13.65 -2.92
C SER A 93 -0.87 -12.67 -2.17
N PRO A 94 0.24 -12.23 -2.79
CA PRO A 94 1.17 -11.30 -2.17
C PRO A 94 0.53 -9.91 -2.02
N ILE A 95 1.05 -9.12 -1.09
CA ILE A 95 0.77 -7.67 -1.02
C ILE A 95 1.82 -6.98 -1.88
N ILE A 96 1.38 -6.15 -2.82
CA ILE A 96 2.28 -5.51 -3.80
C ILE A 96 2.36 -4.01 -3.54
N TYR A 97 3.57 -3.50 -3.38
CA TYR A 97 3.85 -2.07 -3.47
C TYR A 97 4.48 -1.82 -4.84
N GLY A 98 3.85 -0.98 -5.66
CA GLY A 98 4.20 -0.83 -7.08
C GLY A 98 4.02 0.58 -7.60
N ALA A 99 3.96 0.70 -8.92
CA ALA A 99 3.81 1.99 -9.60
C ALA A 99 2.67 1.98 -10.62
N TRP A 100 2.06 3.13 -10.88
CA TRP A 100 1.04 3.31 -11.91
C TRP A 100 1.24 4.62 -12.71
N GLY A 101 0.55 4.73 -13.85
CA GLY A 101 0.69 5.85 -14.78
C GLY A 101 1.89 5.69 -15.71
N ASP A 102 2.38 6.81 -16.23
CA ASP A 102 3.47 6.89 -17.20
C ASP A 102 4.64 7.72 -16.65
N GLY A 103 5.84 7.52 -17.22
CA GLY A 103 7.04 8.28 -16.88
C GLY A 103 7.96 7.59 -15.86
N ALA A 104 8.81 8.39 -15.21
CA ALA A 104 9.83 7.90 -14.29
C ALA A 104 9.23 7.13 -13.10
N ASN A 105 9.99 6.19 -12.53
CA ASN A 105 9.56 5.47 -11.34
C ASN A 105 9.27 6.46 -10.19
N PRO A 106 8.26 6.17 -9.35
CA PRO A 106 8.04 6.94 -8.13
C PRO A 106 9.27 6.88 -7.23
N VAL A 107 9.61 7.99 -6.59
CA VAL A 107 10.74 8.07 -5.66
C VAL A 107 10.22 8.10 -4.24
N ILE A 108 10.71 7.18 -3.41
CA ILE A 108 10.49 7.19 -1.96
C ILE A 108 11.85 7.37 -1.32
N SER A 109 12.06 8.56 -0.75
CA SER A 109 13.35 9.04 -0.30
C SER A 109 13.40 9.11 1.22
N GLY A 110 14.46 8.56 1.82
CA GLY A 110 14.77 8.75 3.24
C GLY A 110 15.39 10.10 3.56
N PHE A 111 15.68 10.95 2.55
CA PHE A 111 16.25 12.27 2.79
C PHE A 111 15.27 13.19 3.52
N THR A 112 15.81 14.09 4.34
CA THR A 112 15.04 15.18 4.94
C THR A 112 15.49 16.49 4.30
N THR A 113 14.54 17.27 3.79
CA THR A 113 14.84 18.61 3.26
C THR A 113 15.14 19.56 4.42
N ILE A 114 16.36 20.09 4.44
CA ILE A 114 16.79 21.06 5.45
C ILE A 114 16.48 22.48 4.97
N THR A 115 15.75 23.24 5.79
CA THR A 115 15.38 24.63 5.52
C THR A 115 15.86 25.57 6.63
N GLY A 116 15.86 26.87 6.34
CA GLY A 116 16.24 27.91 7.30
C GLY A 116 17.73 27.87 7.67
N TRP A 117 18.59 27.88 6.65
CA TRP A 117 20.04 27.98 6.79
C TRP A 117 20.46 29.37 7.27
N THR A 118 21.47 29.43 8.14
CA THR A 118 22.10 30.69 8.58
C THR A 118 23.25 31.02 7.63
N ASN A 119 23.29 32.24 7.12
CA ASN A 119 24.41 32.73 6.30
C ASN A 119 25.53 33.22 7.23
N GLU A 120 26.69 32.55 7.18
CA GLU A 120 27.87 32.89 7.98
C GLU A 120 28.84 33.83 7.24
N GLY A 121 28.53 34.17 5.97
CA GLY A 121 29.41 34.93 5.08
C GLY A 121 30.40 34.04 4.31
N GLY A 122 31.07 34.62 3.31
CA GLY A 122 32.07 33.90 2.51
C GLY A 122 31.56 32.69 1.71
N GLY A 123 30.25 32.60 1.46
CA GLY A 123 29.62 31.44 0.83
C GLY A 123 29.38 30.26 1.77
N VAL A 124 29.59 30.43 3.07
CA VAL A 124 29.36 29.41 4.09
C VAL A 124 27.97 29.58 4.70
N TYR A 125 27.25 28.46 4.79
CA TYR A 125 25.94 28.39 5.41
C TYR A 125 25.94 27.29 6.47
N SER A 126 25.30 27.55 7.61
CA SER A 126 25.26 26.61 8.73
C SER A 126 23.81 26.26 9.12
N LYS A 127 23.62 25.06 9.66
CA LYS A 127 22.39 24.62 10.30
C LYS A 127 22.68 23.58 11.36
N THR A 128 22.26 23.84 12.60
CA THR A 128 22.25 22.82 13.65
C THR A 128 21.07 21.89 13.45
N LEU A 129 21.35 20.58 13.42
CA LEU A 129 20.34 19.53 13.29
C LEU A 129 20.37 18.62 14.52
N THR A 130 19.19 18.22 14.99
CA THR A 130 19.05 17.10 15.93
C THR A 130 18.82 15.85 15.10
N VAL A 131 19.80 14.95 15.07
CA VAL A 131 19.79 13.74 14.26
C VAL A 131 19.99 12.51 15.15
N GLU A 132 19.44 11.37 14.74
CA GLU A 132 19.64 10.10 15.44
C GLU A 132 21.08 9.57 15.25
N SER A 133 21.71 9.93 14.13
CA SER A 133 23.11 9.64 13.80
C SER A 133 23.66 10.72 12.88
N ASN A 134 24.98 10.90 12.86
CA ASN A 134 25.62 11.82 11.93
C ASN A 134 25.27 11.42 10.49
N PRO A 135 24.84 12.36 9.64
CA PRO A 135 24.59 12.04 8.25
C PRO A 135 25.93 11.79 7.53
N ASP A 136 25.95 10.85 6.59
CA ASP A 136 27.12 10.55 5.74
C ASP A 136 27.01 11.21 4.35
N ILE A 137 25.81 11.69 3.98
CA ILE A 137 25.50 12.25 2.66
C ILE A 137 24.71 13.54 2.83
N VAL A 138 25.18 14.60 2.16
CA VAL A 138 24.40 15.82 1.92
C VAL A 138 24.20 15.96 0.42
N THR A 139 23.00 16.34 0.02
CA THR A 139 22.72 16.73 -1.36
C THR A 139 22.28 18.18 -1.43
N ILE A 140 22.79 18.93 -2.40
CA ILE A 140 22.35 20.29 -2.72
C ILE A 140 21.82 20.25 -4.14
N ASN A 141 20.54 20.56 -4.32
CA ASN A 141 19.86 20.49 -5.62
C ASN A 141 20.02 19.14 -6.35
N GLY A 142 20.05 18.04 -5.58
CA GLY A 142 20.20 16.68 -6.11
C GLY A 142 21.64 16.25 -6.40
N VAL A 143 22.63 17.12 -6.21
CA VAL A 143 24.06 16.78 -6.34
C VAL A 143 24.59 16.41 -4.96
N GLN A 144 25.25 15.25 -4.85
CA GLN A 144 25.90 14.82 -3.61
C GLN A 144 27.17 15.64 -3.35
N TYR A 145 27.32 16.08 -2.11
CA TYR A 145 28.52 16.72 -1.58
C TYR A 145 29.05 15.87 -0.43
N ALA A 146 30.39 15.78 -0.34
CA ALA A 146 31.04 15.17 0.81
C ALA A 146 30.81 16.06 2.05
N MET A 147 30.61 15.41 3.20
CA MET A 147 30.65 16.05 4.51
C MET A 147 32.02 15.88 5.16
#